data_AF-A0A0G4EW05-F1
#
_entry.id   AF-A0A0G4EW05-F1
#
_cell.length_a   1.000
_cell.length_b   1.000
_cell.length_c   1.000
_cell.angle_alpha   90.00
_cell.angle_beta   90.00
_cell.angle_gamma   90.00
#
_symmetry.space_group_name_H-M   'P 1'
#
loop_
_entity.id
_entity.type
_entity.pdbx_description
1 polymer ?
#
loop_
_entity_poly.entity_id
_entity_poly.type
_entity_poly.pdbx_seq_one_letter_code
_entity_poly.pdbx_strand_id
1 'polypeptide(L)'
;MLMRGGPPTPKPSPAAGPSCASGVSREPHLVADDVLATEGELTQMVQRCKGDIAELRDGISAVLAASVSLQPTIQQLTQEHAKLHQKALSRLTAARLTSLDTAAAIDAFLQDIKRAKADIRSLTKEASVTQARLEAGSGAAPPLSAPAKGTCVMCISEPPSVVFFPCKQQSLCHACWEVLSKRHEAAKIEKERLEKLGKLVPPAIARDAVLKCPAAMGRPSMPIV
;
A
#
# COMPACT_ATOMS: atom_id res chain seq x y z
N MET A 1 -22.95 -47.89 -2.84
CA MET A 1 -23.87 -47.01 -2.08
C MET A 1 -23.04 -46.02 -1.28
N LEU A 2 -23.53 -44.79 -1.09
CA LEU A 2 -22.91 -43.62 -0.42
C LEU A 2 -21.94 -42.82 -1.32
N MET A 3 -22.42 -41.90 -2.16
CA MET A 3 -22.99 -40.54 -1.95
C MET A 3 -21.92 -39.44 -2.10
N ARG A 4 -22.03 -38.69 -3.22
CA ARG A 4 -21.22 -37.53 -3.60
C ARG A 4 -21.76 -36.28 -2.92
N GLY A 5 -20.91 -35.51 -2.24
CA GLY A 5 -21.24 -34.17 -1.74
C GLY A 5 -20.97 -33.11 -2.80
N GLY A 6 -22.01 -32.40 -3.23
CA GLY A 6 -21.91 -31.23 -4.10
C GLY A 6 -21.67 -29.92 -3.30
N PRO A 7 -21.12 -28.88 -3.93
CA PRO A 7 -20.86 -27.59 -3.27
C PRO A 7 -22.13 -26.73 -3.15
N PRO A 8 -22.25 -25.92 -2.08
CA PRO A 8 -23.41 -25.04 -1.88
C PRO A 8 -23.31 -23.76 -2.73
N THR A 9 -24.43 -23.43 -3.38
CA THR A 9 -24.67 -22.16 -4.09
C THR A 9 -25.02 -21.02 -3.11
N PRO A 10 -24.58 -19.78 -3.36
CA PRO A 10 -24.98 -18.63 -2.55
C PRO A 10 -26.40 -18.17 -2.91
N LYS A 11 -27.22 -17.95 -1.88
CA LYS A 11 -28.60 -17.46 -1.92
C LYS A 11 -28.58 -15.92 -1.92
N PRO A 12 -29.29 -15.22 -2.82
CA PRO A 12 -29.46 -13.78 -2.72
C PRO A 12 -30.54 -13.44 -1.68
N SER A 13 -30.29 -12.47 -0.81
CA SER A 13 -31.32 -11.83 0.02
C SER A 13 -31.47 -10.35 -0.34
N PRO A 14 -32.71 -9.85 -0.38
CA PRO A 14 -33.03 -8.46 -0.70
C PRO A 14 -32.99 -7.60 0.58
N ALA A 15 -32.46 -6.39 0.50
CA ALA A 15 -32.61 -5.41 1.57
C ALA A 15 -32.86 -4.02 0.99
N ALA A 16 -34.13 -3.64 1.11
CA ALA A 16 -34.70 -2.31 1.29
C ALA A 16 -33.74 -1.11 1.46
N GLY A 17 -33.98 -0.06 0.68
CA GLY A 17 -33.96 1.31 1.23
C GLY A 17 -35.36 1.69 1.73
N PRO A 18 -35.64 2.95 2.11
CA PRO A 18 -34.75 4.06 2.49
C PRO A 18 -35.03 4.52 3.93
N SER A 19 -34.11 5.24 4.58
CA SER A 19 -34.43 5.97 5.82
C SER A 19 -33.66 7.28 5.89
N CYS A 20 -34.42 8.36 5.75
CA CYS A 20 -34.02 9.74 5.93
C CYS A 20 -34.11 10.10 7.42
N ALA A 21 -33.04 10.63 8.01
CA ALA A 21 -33.12 11.63 9.10
C ALA A 21 -31.71 12.09 9.49
N SER A 22 -31.43 13.37 9.29
CA SER A 22 -30.93 14.26 10.34
C SER A 22 -30.85 15.68 9.78
N GLY A 23 -31.75 16.52 10.28
CA GLY A 23 -31.72 17.95 10.04
C GLY A 23 -30.60 18.63 10.81
N VAL A 24 -30.02 19.65 10.19
CA VAL A 24 -29.48 20.80 10.91
C VAL A 24 -30.14 22.02 10.28
N SER A 25 -31.04 22.63 11.06
CA SER A 25 -31.66 23.91 10.75
C SER A 25 -30.60 24.98 10.51
N ARG A 26 -30.62 25.57 9.32
CA ARG A 26 -30.16 26.94 9.09
C ARG A 26 -31.29 27.67 8.40
N GLU A 27 -31.85 28.65 9.09
CA GLU A 27 -32.82 29.60 8.55
C GLU A 27 -32.35 30.16 7.21
N PRO A 28 -33.16 30.08 6.14
CA PRO A 28 -32.94 30.90 4.97
C PRO A 28 -33.55 32.27 5.28
N HIS A 29 -32.68 33.23 5.60
CA HIS A 29 -33.05 34.63 5.53
C HIS A 29 -33.41 34.92 4.06
N LEU A 30 -34.70 35.07 3.80
CA LEU A 30 -35.24 35.45 2.50
C LEU A 30 -34.71 36.84 2.14
N VAL A 31 -33.73 36.88 1.24
CA VAL A 31 -33.54 38.03 0.35
C VAL A 31 -33.90 37.52 -1.03
N ALA A 32 -35.11 37.87 -1.45
CA ALA A 32 -35.57 37.70 -2.81
C ALA A 32 -34.77 38.65 -3.70
N ASP A 33 -33.69 38.15 -4.28
CA ASP A 33 -33.15 38.64 -5.55
C ASP A 33 -33.50 37.61 -6.62
N ASP A 34 -34.77 37.62 -7.02
CA ASP A 34 -35.26 36.92 -8.20
C ASP A 34 -34.85 37.79 -9.42
N VAL A 35 -33.54 37.81 -9.69
CA VAL A 35 -33.01 38.36 -10.93
C VAL A 35 -33.40 37.37 -12.00
N LEU A 36 -34.48 37.69 -12.73
CA LEU A 36 -34.84 37.02 -13.97
C LEU A 36 -33.61 37.06 -14.88
N ALA A 37 -32.85 35.95 -14.92
CA ALA A 37 -31.72 35.81 -15.81
C ALA A 37 -32.21 36.14 -17.21
N THR A 38 -31.60 37.14 -17.82
CA THR A 38 -32.04 37.60 -19.15
C THR A 38 -31.86 36.45 -20.15
N GLU A 39 -32.69 36.40 -21.19
CA GLU A 39 -32.59 35.37 -22.24
C GLU A 39 -31.15 35.25 -22.81
N GLY A 40 -30.42 36.37 -22.84
CA GLY A 40 -29.02 36.44 -23.20
C GLY A 40 -28.09 35.70 -22.24
N GLU A 41 -28.29 35.82 -20.92
CA GLU A 41 -27.51 35.10 -19.90
C GLU A 41 -27.76 33.60 -19.98
N LEU A 42 -29.02 33.18 -20.17
CA LEU A 42 -29.36 31.76 -20.31
C LEU A 42 -28.71 31.16 -21.58
N THR A 43 -28.76 31.90 -22.68
CA THR A 43 -28.11 31.51 -23.94
C THR A 43 -26.60 31.39 -23.76
N GLN A 44 -25.98 32.33 -23.05
CA GLN A 44 -24.54 32.29 -22.76
C GLN A 44 -24.17 31.10 -21.88
N MET A 45 -24.98 30.78 -20.86
CA MET A 45 -24.77 29.58 -20.03
C MET A 45 -24.88 28.30 -20.84
N VAL A 46 -25.88 28.19 -21.72
CA VAL A 46 -26.03 27.02 -22.60
C VAL A 46 -24.82 26.86 -23.52
N GLN A 47 -24.28 27.95 -24.08
CA GLN A 47 -23.09 27.88 -24.91
C GLN A 47 -21.85 27.46 -24.12
N ARG A 48 -21.67 27.97 -22.89
CA ARG A 48 -20.59 27.53 -21.99
C ARG A 48 -20.71 26.03 -21.70
N CYS A 49 -21.88 25.57 -21.25
CA CYS A 49 -22.12 24.16 -20.99
C CYS A 49 -21.87 23.28 -22.22
N LYS A 50 -22.23 23.73 -23.43
CA LYS A 50 -21.92 23.00 -24.67
C LYS A 50 -20.43 22.91 -24.93
N GLY A 51 -19.67 23.98 -24.68
CA GLY A 51 -18.21 24.00 -24.73
C GLY A 51 -17.61 23.00 -23.74
N ASP A 52 -18.03 23.06 -22.48
CA ASP A 52 -17.55 22.16 -21.42
C ASP A 52 -17.86 20.69 -21.74
N ILE A 53 -19.04 20.39 -22.29
CA ILE A 53 -19.42 19.03 -22.73
C ILE A 53 -18.50 18.55 -23.86
N ALA A 54 -18.13 19.41 -24.81
CA ALA A 54 -17.22 19.05 -25.89
C ALA A 54 -15.82 18.78 -25.35
N GLU A 55 -15.30 19.65 -24.48
CA GLU A 55 -13.98 19.49 -23.85
C GLU A 55 -13.91 18.20 -23.02
N LEU A 56 -14.93 17.91 -22.20
CA LEU A 56 -15.01 16.67 -21.44
C LEU A 56 -15.06 15.44 -22.34
N ARG A 57 -15.76 15.50 -23.47
CA ARG A 57 -15.84 14.39 -24.44
C ARG A 57 -14.48 14.13 -25.09
N ASP A 58 -13.74 15.18 -25.44
CA ASP A 58 -12.41 15.07 -26.00
C ASP A 58 -11.43 14.53 -24.96
N GLY A 59 -11.52 14.99 -23.71
CA GLY A 59 -10.76 14.47 -22.58
C GLY A 59 -11.01 12.99 -22.33
N ILE A 60 -12.28 12.56 -22.33
CA ILE A 60 -12.66 11.14 -22.19
C ILE A 60 -12.04 10.32 -23.34
N SER A 61 -12.14 10.82 -24.58
CA SER A 61 -11.59 10.13 -25.75
C SER A 61 -10.07 9.99 -25.67
N ALA A 62 -9.36 11.02 -25.20
CA ALA A 62 -7.92 10.99 -24.99
C ALA A 62 -7.51 9.98 -23.89
N VAL A 63 -8.23 9.95 -22.77
CA VAL A 63 -7.97 8.97 -21.68
C VAL A 63 -8.25 7.54 -22.13
N LEU A 64 -9.31 7.32 -22.91
CA LEU A 64 -9.60 6.00 -23.49
C LEU A 64 -8.49 5.56 -24.45
N ALA A 65 -8.02 6.46 -25.33
CA ALA A 65 -6.91 6.16 -26.24
C ALA A 65 -5.61 5.84 -25.47
N ALA A 66 -5.29 6.61 -24.43
CA ALA A 66 -4.16 6.34 -23.56
C ALA A 66 -4.29 4.98 -22.86
N SER A 67 -5.48 4.63 -22.36
CA SER A 67 -5.75 3.35 -21.71
C SER A 67 -5.53 2.17 -22.65
N VAL A 68 -6.05 2.27 -23.89
CA VAL A 68 -5.82 1.26 -24.94
C VAL A 68 -4.33 1.15 -25.27
N SER A 69 -3.60 2.26 -25.33
CA SER A 69 -2.16 2.25 -25.62
C SER A 69 -1.30 1.62 -24.51
N LEU A 70 -1.72 1.73 -23.24
CA LEU A 70 -1.01 1.18 -22.09
C LEU A 70 -1.32 -0.30 -21.84
N GLN A 71 -2.47 -0.78 -22.30
CA GLN A 71 -2.90 -2.18 -22.17
C GLN A 71 -1.87 -3.24 -22.62
N PRO A 72 -1.19 -3.12 -23.78
CA PRO A 72 -0.15 -4.08 -24.15
C PRO A 72 1.04 -4.10 -23.17
N THR A 73 1.42 -2.94 -22.63
CA THR A 73 2.50 -2.84 -21.63
C THR A 73 2.12 -3.56 -20.34
N ILE A 74 0.88 -3.39 -19.87
CA ILE A 74 0.35 -4.09 -18.69
C ILE A 74 0.34 -5.60 -18.92
N GLN A 75 -0.09 -6.05 -20.11
CA GLN A 75 -0.10 -7.46 -20.46
C GLN A 75 1.32 -8.05 -20.48
N GLN A 76 2.30 -7.34 -21.05
CA GLN A 76 3.70 -7.76 -21.05
C GLN A 76 4.24 -7.90 -19.63
N LEU A 77 4.07 -6.87 -18.79
CA LEU A 77 4.53 -6.90 -17.40
C LEU A 77 3.88 -8.03 -16.60
N THR A 78 2.59 -8.30 -16.85
CA THR A 78 1.87 -9.42 -16.22
C THR A 78 2.46 -10.77 -16.63
N GLN A 79 2.78 -10.95 -17.92
CA GLN A 79 3.41 -12.18 -18.41
C GLN A 79 4.82 -12.36 -17.83
N GLU A 80 5.62 -11.29 -17.76
CA GLU A 80 6.95 -11.31 -17.17
C GLU A 80 6.90 -11.65 -15.68
N HIS A 81 5.97 -11.05 -14.93
CA HIS A 81 5.74 -11.38 -13.53
C HIS A 81 5.38 -12.86 -13.35
N ALA A 82 4.43 -13.39 -14.14
CA ALA A 82 4.06 -14.80 -14.08
C ALA A 82 5.26 -15.73 -14.36
N LYS A 83 6.08 -15.39 -15.37
CA LYS A 83 7.29 -16.13 -15.73
C LYS A 83 8.33 -16.11 -14.59
N LEU A 84 8.55 -14.94 -13.98
CA LEU A 84 9.47 -14.81 -12.85
C LEU A 84 8.96 -15.55 -11.62
N HIS A 85 7.67 -15.48 -11.35
CA HIS A 85 7.02 -16.21 -10.26
C HIS A 85 7.16 -17.73 -10.44
N GLN A 86 6.88 -18.25 -11.64
CA GLN A 86 7.06 -19.67 -11.96
C GLN A 86 8.53 -20.11 -11.81
N LYS A 87 9.48 -19.27 -12.26
CA LYS A 87 10.92 -19.51 -12.05
C LYS A 87 11.28 -19.51 -10.56
N ALA A 88 10.68 -18.66 -9.74
CA ALA A 88 10.92 -18.65 -8.30
C ALA A 88 10.43 -19.95 -7.65
N LEU A 89 9.22 -20.40 -8.00
CA LEU A 89 8.66 -21.66 -7.51
C LEU A 89 9.50 -22.89 -7.93
N SER A 90 10.03 -22.91 -9.16
CA SER A 90 10.84 -24.03 -9.65
C SER A 90 12.27 -24.04 -9.12
N ARG A 91 12.75 -22.93 -8.54
CA ARG A 91 14.11 -22.82 -7.98
C ARG A 91 14.21 -23.31 -6.53
N LEU A 92 13.11 -23.50 -5.83
CA LEU A 92 13.10 -23.94 -4.42
C LEU A 92 12.35 -25.27 -4.26
N THR A 93 12.76 -26.29 -5.02
CA THR A 93 12.18 -27.64 -4.93
C THR A 93 12.87 -28.47 -3.85
N ALA A 94 12.17 -29.47 -3.31
CA ALA A 94 12.74 -30.42 -2.34
C ALA A 94 14.02 -31.08 -2.88
N ALA A 95 14.05 -31.45 -4.16
CA ALA A 95 15.22 -32.02 -4.84
C ALA A 95 16.44 -31.08 -4.84
N ARG A 96 16.20 -29.76 -4.92
CA ARG A 96 17.25 -28.75 -4.90
C ARG A 96 17.74 -28.44 -3.50
N LEU A 97 16.91 -28.62 -2.48
CA LEU A 97 17.34 -28.58 -1.07
C LEU A 97 18.18 -29.82 -0.72
N THR A 98 17.84 -30.99 -1.24
CA THR A 98 18.63 -32.21 -1.04
C THR A 98 19.97 -32.21 -1.77
N SER A 99 20.14 -31.39 -2.81
CA SER A 99 21.42 -31.22 -3.51
C SER A 99 22.34 -30.16 -2.89
N LEU A 100 21.94 -29.52 -1.78
CA LEU A 100 22.76 -28.57 -1.02
C LEU A 100 23.45 -29.29 0.15
N ASP A 101 24.14 -30.38 -0.13
CA ASP A 101 24.83 -31.24 0.84
C ASP A 101 26.28 -30.82 1.12
N THR A 102 26.86 -30.00 0.24
CA THR A 102 28.23 -29.49 0.36
C THR A 102 28.27 -28.00 0.68
N ALA A 103 29.29 -27.58 1.44
CA ALA A 103 29.51 -26.17 1.77
C ALA A 103 29.64 -25.28 0.52
N ALA A 104 30.31 -25.77 -0.53
CA ALA A 104 30.45 -25.06 -1.80
C ALA A 104 29.11 -24.85 -2.52
N ALA A 105 28.22 -25.86 -2.52
CA ALA A 105 26.89 -25.74 -3.11
C ALA A 105 26.00 -24.75 -2.35
N ILE A 106 26.09 -24.75 -1.00
CA ILE A 106 25.39 -23.79 -0.15
C ILE A 106 25.88 -22.36 -0.43
N ASP A 107 27.19 -22.14 -0.51
CA ASP A 107 27.77 -20.82 -0.77
C ASP A 107 27.39 -20.30 -2.16
N ALA A 108 27.42 -21.15 -3.18
CA ALA A 108 26.95 -20.80 -4.53
C ALA A 108 25.47 -20.41 -4.52
N PHE A 109 24.63 -21.15 -3.79
CA PHE A 109 23.21 -20.82 -3.65
C PHE A 109 22.97 -19.50 -2.90
N LEU A 110 23.76 -19.21 -1.86
CA LEU A 110 23.71 -17.93 -1.16
C LEU A 110 24.10 -16.76 -2.08
N GLN A 111 25.07 -16.96 -2.97
CA GLN A 111 25.42 -15.96 -3.98
C GLN A 111 24.29 -15.73 -5.00
N ASP A 112 23.62 -16.80 -5.44
CA ASP A 112 22.44 -16.71 -6.30
C ASP A 112 21.30 -15.90 -5.63
N ILE A 113 21.04 -16.14 -4.34
CA ILE A 113 20.05 -15.36 -3.58
C ILE A 113 20.45 -13.89 -3.52
N LYS A 114 21.73 -13.58 -3.25
CA LYS A 114 22.21 -12.19 -3.21
C LYS A 114 22.01 -11.49 -4.54
N ARG A 115 22.31 -12.16 -5.66
CA ARG A 115 22.10 -11.64 -7.02
C ARG A 115 20.62 -11.39 -7.30
N ALA A 116 19.77 -12.39 -7.05
CA ALA A 116 18.32 -12.26 -7.25
C ALA A 116 17.73 -11.09 -6.42
N LYS A 117 18.19 -10.89 -5.18
CA LYS A 117 17.76 -9.73 -4.36
C LYS A 117 18.23 -8.39 -4.93
N ALA A 118 19.38 -8.34 -5.60
CA ALA A 118 19.84 -7.13 -6.28
C ALA A 118 19.00 -6.84 -7.53
N ASP A 119 18.71 -7.87 -8.33
CA ASP A 119 17.89 -7.75 -9.53
C ASP A 119 16.49 -7.24 -9.20
N ILE A 120 15.85 -7.80 -8.15
CA ILE A 120 14.55 -7.34 -7.66
C ILE A 120 14.60 -5.84 -7.31
N ARG A 121 15.64 -5.38 -6.62
CA ARG A 121 15.78 -3.94 -6.29
C ARG A 121 15.94 -3.07 -7.53
N SER A 122 16.62 -3.55 -8.57
CA SER A 122 16.73 -2.81 -9.84
C SER A 122 15.37 -2.69 -10.51
N LEU A 123 14.66 -3.82 -10.66
CA LEU A 123 13.33 -3.85 -11.27
C LEU A 123 12.32 -2.99 -10.51
N THR A 124 12.37 -2.97 -9.17
CA THR A 124 11.53 -2.07 -8.37
C THR A 124 11.83 -0.60 -8.66
N LYS A 125 13.10 -0.23 -8.83
CA LYS A 125 13.47 1.16 -9.22
C LYS A 125 12.95 1.48 -10.62
N GLU A 126 13.15 0.60 -11.59
CA GLU A 126 12.67 0.78 -12.97
C GLU A 126 11.14 0.91 -13.02
N ALA A 127 10.42 0.07 -12.27
CA ALA A 127 8.97 0.17 -12.13
C ALA A 127 8.54 1.52 -11.53
N SER A 128 9.24 2.00 -10.49
CA SER A 128 8.94 3.30 -9.87
C SER A 128 9.16 4.48 -10.82
N VAL A 129 10.22 4.45 -11.63
CA VAL A 129 10.50 5.48 -12.65
C VAL A 129 9.41 5.45 -13.73
N THR A 130 9.00 4.25 -14.14
CA THR A 130 7.96 4.08 -15.15
C THR A 130 6.61 4.59 -14.63
N GLN A 131 6.27 4.28 -13.37
CA GLN A 131 5.08 4.78 -12.70
C GLN A 131 5.08 6.32 -12.63
N ALA A 132 6.17 6.94 -12.17
CA ALA A 132 6.29 8.40 -12.10
C ALA A 132 6.14 9.06 -13.49
N ARG A 133 6.64 8.42 -14.56
CA ARG A 133 6.46 8.90 -15.93
C ARG A 133 5.00 8.86 -16.38
N LEU A 134 4.25 7.84 -15.98
CA LEU A 134 2.82 7.71 -16.27
C LEU A 134 1.99 8.72 -15.47
N GLU A 135 2.36 8.96 -14.22
CA GLU A 135 1.72 9.98 -13.37
C GLU A 135 1.98 11.40 -13.89
N ALA A 136 3.18 11.68 -14.42
CA ALA A 136 3.50 12.97 -15.03
C ALA A 136 2.85 13.17 -16.41
N GLY A 137 2.61 12.09 -17.15
CA GLY A 137 1.99 12.11 -18.49
C GLY A 137 0.47 12.13 -18.48
N SER A 138 -0.16 11.66 -17.39
CA SER A 138 -1.58 11.92 -17.15
C SER A 138 -1.69 13.26 -16.45
N GLY A 139 -2.22 14.29 -17.10
CA GLY A 139 -2.52 15.60 -16.50
C GLY A 139 -3.62 15.54 -15.42
N ALA A 140 -3.74 14.42 -14.71
CA ALA A 140 -4.64 14.22 -13.60
C ALA A 140 -4.18 15.11 -12.44
N ALA A 141 -5.09 15.95 -11.96
CA ALA A 141 -4.91 16.80 -10.78
C ALA A 141 -4.28 15.99 -9.63
N PRO A 142 -3.31 16.56 -8.90
CA PRO A 142 -2.59 15.82 -7.88
C PRO A 142 -3.59 15.33 -6.82
N PRO A 143 -3.65 14.03 -6.50
CA PRO A 143 -4.21 13.65 -5.21
C PRO A 143 -3.33 14.34 -4.18
N LEU A 144 -3.93 15.25 -3.40
CA LEU A 144 -3.40 15.90 -2.20
C LEU A 144 -2.08 15.27 -1.80
N SER A 145 -0.98 15.93 -2.19
CA SER A 145 0.38 15.45 -1.99
C SER A 145 0.61 15.20 -0.51
N ALA A 146 0.32 13.98 -0.06
CA ALA A 146 0.88 13.46 1.15
C ALA A 146 2.40 13.54 0.96
N PRO A 147 3.16 14.08 1.94
CA PRO A 147 4.61 14.16 1.82
C PRO A 147 5.12 12.78 1.43
N ALA A 148 6.00 12.73 0.42
CA ALA A 148 6.55 11.51 -0.16
C ALA A 148 6.78 10.48 0.94
N LYS A 149 5.87 9.49 1.05
CA LYS A 149 5.96 8.48 2.10
C LYS A 149 7.26 7.75 1.80
N GLY A 150 8.26 7.89 2.67
CA GLY A 150 9.54 7.20 2.54
C GLY A 150 9.33 5.68 2.44
N THR A 151 10.39 4.90 2.40
CA THR A 151 10.24 3.44 2.47
C THR A 151 10.26 2.95 3.90
N CYS A 152 9.58 1.84 4.20
CA CYS A 152 9.68 1.13 5.47
C CYS A 152 11.16 0.92 5.84
N VAL A 153 11.56 1.31 7.05
CA VAL A 153 12.96 1.25 7.50
C VAL A 153 13.46 -0.20 7.65
N MET A 154 12.56 -1.17 7.85
CA MET A 154 12.93 -2.58 8.01
C MET A 154 13.04 -3.34 6.69
N CYS A 155 12.06 -3.20 5.78
CA CYS A 155 12.05 -3.97 4.53
C CYS A 155 12.48 -3.17 3.31
N ILE A 156 12.34 -1.83 3.32
CA ILE A 156 12.61 -0.93 2.19
C ILE A 156 11.68 -1.18 0.98
N SER A 157 10.81 -2.19 1.03
CA SER A 157 9.96 -2.63 -0.07
C SER A 157 8.60 -1.95 -0.13
N GLU A 158 8.07 -1.54 1.03
CA GLU A 158 6.70 -1.02 1.16
C GLU A 158 6.71 0.38 1.79
N PRO A 159 5.73 1.24 1.46
CA PRO A 159 5.56 2.50 2.15
C PRO A 159 5.19 2.25 3.62
N PRO A 160 5.74 3.04 4.57
CA PRO A 160 5.40 2.90 5.96
C PRO A 160 3.94 3.33 6.18
N SER A 161 3.23 2.60 7.02
CA SER A 161 1.83 2.85 7.40
C SER A 161 1.65 3.03 8.91
N VAL A 162 2.67 2.70 9.71
CA VAL A 162 2.60 2.70 11.17
C VAL A 162 3.31 3.91 11.76
N VAL A 163 2.57 4.69 12.55
CA VAL A 163 3.04 5.89 13.26
C VAL A 163 3.44 5.50 14.68
N PHE A 164 4.67 5.86 15.07
CA PHE A 164 5.19 5.64 16.42
C PHE A 164 5.04 6.88 17.29
N PHE A 165 4.63 6.71 18.54
CA PHE A 165 4.64 7.75 19.56
C PHE A 165 5.83 7.59 20.50
N PRO A 166 6.42 8.68 21.03
CA PRO A 166 6.00 10.09 20.89
C PRO A 166 6.55 10.80 19.64
N CYS A 167 7.50 10.21 18.90
CA CYS A 167 8.19 10.89 17.80
C CYS A 167 7.29 11.21 16.58
N LYS A 168 6.07 10.66 16.53
CA LYS A 168 5.09 10.78 15.43
C LYS A 168 5.65 10.38 14.06
N GLN A 169 6.71 9.56 14.04
CA GLN A 169 7.34 9.12 12.80
C GLN A 169 6.63 7.89 12.23
N GLN A 170 6.31 7.97 10.94
CA GLN A 170 5.78 6.85 10.15
C GLN A 170 6.96 6.09 9.53
N SER A 171 7.33 4.94 10.11
CA SER A 171 8.63 4.29 9.79
C SER A 171 8.54 2.82 9.37
N LEU A 172 7.42 2.13 9.64
CA LEU A 172 7.24 0.72 9.27
C LEU A 172 6.00 0.51 8.43
N CYS A 173 6.06 -0.44 7.51
CA CYS A 173 4.87 -1.02 6.90
C CYS A 173 4.14 -1.94 7.89
N HIS A 174 2.88 -2.28 7.58
CA HIS A 174 2.03 -3.07 8.47
C HIS A 174 2.63 -4.46 8.76
N ALA A 175 3.15 -5.15 7.74
CA ALA A 175 3.77 -6.47 7.91
C ALA A 175 5.00 -6.43 8.82
N CYS A 176 5.88 -5.44 8.65
CA CYS A 176 7.06 -5.30 9.52
C CYS A 176 6.68 -4.93 10.96
N TRP A 177 5.62 -4.14 11.13
CA TRP A 177 5.07 -3.83 12.43
C TRP A 177 4.55 -5.06 13.16
N GLU A 178 3.80 -5.95 12.50
CA GLU A 178 3.33 -7.18 13.15
C GLU A 178 4.47 -8.04 13.68
N VAL A 179 5.55 -8.17 12.90
CA VAL A 179 6.74 -8.92 13.31
C VAL A 179 7.40 -8.26 14.51
N LEU A 180 7.58 -6.94 14.49
CA LEU A 180 8.17 -6.19 15.60
C LEU A 180 7.31 -6.29 16.86
N SER A 181 5.99 -6.11 16.74
CA SER A 181 5.03 -6.17 17.84
C SER A 181 5.01 -7.55 18.49
N LYS A 182 5.01 -8.64 17.70
CA LYS A 182 5.08 -10.02 18.23
C LYS A 182 6.37 -10.27 19.01
N ARG A 183 7.52 -9.81 18.49
CA ARG A 183 8.81 -9.91 19.20
C ARG A 183 8.81 -9.11 20.49
N HIS A 184 8.24 -7.90 20.46
CA HIS A 184 8.12 -7.05 21.63
C HIS A 184 7.30 -7.73 22.75
N GLU A 185 6.12 -8.27 22.43
CA GLU A 185 5.29 -8.97 23.41
C GLU A 185 6.00 -10.20 23.99
N ALA A 186 6.65 -11.00 23.14
CA ALA A 186 7.42 -12.16 23.61
C ALA A 186 8.57 -11.75 24.54
N ALA A 187 9.30 -10.68 24.19
CA ALA A 187 10.40 -10.16 24.99
C ALA A 187 9.92 -9.57 26.32
N LYS A 188 8.75 -8.91 26.33
CA LYS A 188 8.12 -8.38 27.54
C LYS A 188 7.77 -9.50 28.52
N ILE A 189 7.11 -10.57 28.04
CA ILE A 189 6.76 -11.74 28.85
C ILE A 189 8.02 -12.40 29.41
N GLU A 190 9.04 -12.60 28.58
CA GLU A 190 10.28 -13.26 29.01
C GLU A 190 11.08 -12.40 29.99
N LYS A 191 11.11 -11.08 29.80
CA LYS A 191 11.71 -10.14 30.74
C LYS A 191 11.05 -10.24 32.11
N GLU A 192 9.72 -10.17 32.17
CA GLU A 192 8.97 -10.30 33.43
C GLU A 192 9.23 -11.64 34.11
N ARG A 193 9.32 -12.73 33.33
CA ARG A 193 9.65 -14.07 33.85
C ARG A 193 11.04 -14.12 34.47
N LEU A 194 12.06 -13.56 33.81
CA LEU A 194 13.43 -13.53 34.30
C LEU A 194 13.57 -12.66 35.56
N GLU A 195 12.91 -11.50 35.59
CA GLU A 195 12.87 -10.61 36.75
C GLU A 195 12.22 -11.29 37.96
N LYS A 196 11.09 -12.00 37.78
CA LYS A 196 10.46 -12.79 38.84
C LYS A 196 11.35 -13.91 39.39
N LEU A 197 12.24 -14.45 38.55
CA LEU A 197 13.20 -15.48 38.96
C LEU A 197 14.49 -14.90 39.55
N GLY A 198 14.60 -13.58 39.69
CA GLY A 198 15.83 -12.92 40.14
C GLY A 198 17.02 -13.11 39.19
N LYS A 199 16.77 -13.45 37.92
CA LYS A 199 17.80 -13.70 36.91
C LYS A 199 18.12 -12.41 36.15
N LEU A 200 19.37 -12.28 35.73
CA LEU A 200 19.80 -11.21 34.83
C LEU A 200 19.07 -11.33 33.49
N VAL A 201 18.51 -10.21 33.02
CA VAL A 201 17.83 -10.12 31.73
C VAL A 201 18.87 -9.93 30.61
N PRO A 202 18.93 -10.82 29.61
CA PRO A 202 19.83 -10.66 28.46
C PRO A 202 19.60 -9.33 27.72
N PRO A 203 20.67 -8.65 27.24
CA PRO A 203 20.55 -7.35 26.57
C PRO A 203 19.62 -7.33 25.34
N ALA A 204 19.50 -8.45 24.62
CA ALA A 204 18.59 -8.57 23.49
C ALA A 204 17.12 -8.50 23.94
N ILE A 205 16.78 -9.23 25.00
CA ILE A 205 15.43 -9.26 25.59
C ILE A 205 15.10 -7.90 26.20
N ALA A 206 16.05 -7.29 26.92
CA ALA A 206 15.88 -5.96 27.49
C ALA A 206 15.60 -4.89 26.42
N ARG A 207 16.25 -5.00 25.25
CA ARG A 207 16.04 -4.10 24.11
C ARG A 207 14.66 -4.28 23.49
N ASP A 208 14.28 -5.51 23.21
CA ASP A 208 13.04 -5.83 22.49
C ASP A 208 11.80 -5.67 23.40
N ALA A 209 11.96 -5.81 24.72
CA ALA A 209 10.90 -5.56 25.70
C ALA A 209 10.48 -4.09 25.83
N VAL A 210 11.12 -3.16 25.11
CA VAL A 210 10.72 -1.75 25.01
C VAL A 210 10.41 -1.43 23.56
N LEU A 211 9.14 -1.17 23.25
CA LEU A 211 8.74 -0.80 21.91
C LEU A 211 9.26 0.60 21.57
N LYS A 212 10.18 0.69 20.60
CA LYS A 212 10.77 1.96 20.16
C LYS A 212 10.59 2.15 18.65
N CYS A 213 10.51 3.41 18.23
CA CYS A 213 10.57 3.76 16.82
C CYS A 213 11.95 3.38 16.25
N PRO A 214 12.03 2.52 15.23
CA PRO A 214 13.30 2.11 14.63
C PRO A 214 14.11 3.28 14.05
N ALA A 215 13.42 4.29 13.51
CA ALA A 215 14.05 5.49 12.96
C ALA A 215 14.65 6.41 14.05
N ALA A 216 14.23 6.28 15.31
CA ALA A 216 14.73 7.07 16.43
C ALA A 216 15.86 6.38 17.22
N MET A 217 16.17 5.11 16.96
CA MET A 217 17.15 4.30 17.72
C MET A 217 18.60 4.83 17.65
N GLY A 218 18.88 5.82 16.80
CA GLY A 218 20.19 6.47 16.67
C GLY A 218 20.24 7.94 17.12
N ARG A 219 19.16 8.51 17.66
CA ARG A 219 19.15 9.90 18.17
C ARG A 219 18.97 9.91 19.68
N PRO A 220 19.75 10.70 20.44
CA PRO A 220 19.50 10.89 21.86
C PRO A 220 18.09 11.47 22.04
N SER A 221 17.31 10.84 22.92
CA SER A 221 15.97 11.31 23.27
C SER A 221 16.07 12.71 23.85
N MET A 222 15.57 13.73 23.14
CA MET A 222 15.37 15.02 23.77
C MET A 222 14.23 14.90 24.79
N PRO A 223 14.40 15.45 26.01
CA PRO A 223 13.32 15.51 26.97
C PRO A 223 12.20 16.37 26.39
N ILE A 224 10.97 15.88 26.53
CA ILE A 224 9.75 16.65 26.30
C ILE A 224 9.65 17.63 27.46
N VAL A 225 9.82 18.92 27.18
CA VAL A 225 9.50 20.03 28.11
C VAL A 225 8.03 20.39 27.93
#